data_AF-A0AAU6EN18-F1
#
_entry.id   AF-A0AAU6EN18-F1
#
_cell.length_a   1.000
_cell.length_b   1.000
_cell.length_c   1.000
_cell.angle_alpha   90.00
_cell.angle_beta   90.00
_cell.angle_gamma   90.00
#
_symmetry.space_group_name_H-M   'P 1'
#
loop_
_entity.id
_entity.type
_entity.pdbx_description
1 polymer ?
#
loop_
_entity_poly.entity_id
_entity_poly.type
_entity_poly.pdbx_seq_one_letter_code
_entity_poly.pdbx_strand_id
1 'polypeptide(L)'
;MGEGDATDSATGGGISRRGLGRSMLALGGAVAFASLPAGPAVAQSGAGGRTTLRYGSAERAGLLPEHLKLLVADAERYLGPSPKHPWYAGAVLLAGRGSTVALHQPIGKAVRYSAYDEKTDTGVEFPAEQQIDAERDTVYDLASVSKLFTSLLAVQQIERGALELEATVASYLPEFAGAGKQDVTVRQLLTHTSGFVAWIALYKGTTRDDQLQLLWNQPLLNPPGTKYLYSDLNLISLQLVLEKITGRTLDALLHDEITAPLGMHRTRYNPPASWKPKIAATEDARLPWSGLERGLIWGQVHDENAFGFGGIAGHAGVFSTAWDLAVLARTLLNGGAYGKARILRPESVELMFTDFNTAFPGDEHGLGFELYQHWYMGAMATPHTAGHTGFTGTSLVLDPTTDTFLIVLGNSVHPVRNWRSGSAPRVATATDLARAVPVRPAHGRTAWFSGMASATTATLTLPALAMSSDRPRLQCALWWDTEPGSDFLFLEASADGGTSWQPAPFTTTAKGEEARTHPAGSASGWSGRVWHRLDADLAAWRGKEVALRWRYATDQLYVGRGAYVDGIRVTDGHRTVFDESRAADAARIQATGWAPSAD
;
A
#
# COMPACT_ATOMS: atom_id res chain seq x y z
N MET A 1 2.01 -60.93 -34.98
CA MET A 1 3.10 -61.92 -35.16
C MET A 1 4.40 -61.18 -34.83
N GLY A 2 5.18 -61.65 -33.84
CA GLY A 2 6.30 -60.90 -33.23
C GLY A 2 5.80 -59.79 -32.29
N GLU A 3 5.93 -59.76 -30.96
CA GLU A 3 6.81 -60.42 -29.94
C GLU A 3 8.26 -59.90 -29.82
N GLY A 4 8.69 -59.64 -28.56
CA GLY A 4 9.99 -59.07 -28.12
C GLY A 4 9.83 -57.68 -27.43
N ASP A 5 9.65 -57.52 -26.10
CA ASP A 5 10.53 -57.74 -24.93
C ASP A 5 11.90 -57.00 -24.98
N ALA A 6 12.47 -56.40 -23.91
CA ALA A 6 12.02 -56.12 -22.54
C ALA A 6 12.91 -55.06 -21.80
N THR A 7 12.33 -54.39 -20.78
CA THR A 7 12.90 -53.89 -19.48
C THR A 7 14.30 -53.25 -19.29
N ASP A 8 14.29 -52.19 -18.44
CA ASP A 8 15.30 -51.81 -17.40
C ASP A 8 16.71 -51.28 -17.81
N SER A 9 17.40 -50.42 -17.02
CA SER A 9 17.07 -49.71 -15.76
C SER A 9 17.98 -48.46 -15.56
N ALA A 10 17.85 -47.74 -14.44
CA ALA A 10 18.46 -46.44 -14.18
C ALA A 10 19.95 -46.41 -13.78
N THR A 11 20.61 -45.27 -14.03
CA THR A 11 21.61 -44.51 -13.23
C THR A 11 22.34 -43.54 -14.20
N GLY A 12 22.80 -42.34 -13.85
CA GLY A 12 22.93 -41.67 -12.56
C GLY A 12 24.29 -40.93 -12.51
N GLY A 13 24.33 -39.62 -12.78
CA GLY A 13 25.57 -38.82 -12.71
C GLY A 13 25.59 -37.64 -13.68
N GLY A 14 25.47 -36.41 -13.16
CA GLY A 14 25.53 -35.19 -13.97
C GLY A 14 26.92 -34.53 -13.96
N ILE A 15 27.22 -33.73 -15.00
CA ILE A 15 28.41 -32.85 -15.03
C ILE A 15 28.02 -31.42 -15.41
N SER A 16 28.66 -30.51 -14.67
CA SER A 16 28.56 -29.05 -14.57
C SER A 16 28.44 -28.20 -15.84
N ARG A 17 27.81 -27.02 -15.64
CA ARG A 17 27.93 -25.82 -16.49
C ARG A 17 29.38 -25.35 -16.64
N ARG A 18 29.88 -25.26 -17.88
CA ARG A 18 30.54 -24.06 -18.47
C ARG A 18 31.17 -24.37 -19.84
N GLY A 19 30.96 -23.47 -20.81
CA GLY A 19 31.82 -23.33 -21.98
C GLY A 19 31.16 -23.63 -23.32
N LEU A 20 30.70 -22.59 -24.01
CA LEU A 20 31.17 -22.15 -25.34
C LEU A 20 30.23 -21.05 -25.87
N GLY A 21 30.78 -20.08 -26.59
CA GLY A 21 30.01 -19.02 -27.22
C GLY A 21 30.67 -18.51 -28.49
N ARG A 22 29.86 -17.86 -29.35
CA ARG A 22 30.17 -17.36 -30.72
C ARG A 22 30.27 -18.50 -31.76
N SER A 23 29.57 -18.51 -32.90
CA SER A 23 28.65 -17.56 -33.58
C SER A 23 27.47 -18.37 -34.23
N MET A 24 26.54 -17.89 -35.07
CA MET A 24 26.40 -16.64 -35.85
C MET A 24 24.90 -16.28 -36.11
N LEU A 25 24.56 -15.63 -37.22
CA LEU A 25 23.21 -15.14 -37.58
C LEU A 25 22.36 -16.17 -38.34
N ALA A 26 21.03 -16.17 -38.14
CA ALA A 26 20.05 -15.69 -39.14
C ALA A 26 18.57 -15.86 -38.70
N LEU A 27 17.75 -14.85 -39.01
CA LEU A 27 16.27 -14.79 -39.11
C LEU A 27 15.40 -15.71 -38.21
N GLY A 28 14.69 -15.08 -37.27
CA GLY A 28 13.55 -15.66 -36.57
C GLY A 28 13.08 -14.75 -35.45
N GLY A 29 11.93 -14.10 -35.60
CA GLY A 29 11.39 -13.15 -34.63
C GLY A 29 10.84 -13.83 -33.38
N ALA A 30 11.72 -14.27 -32.48
CA ALA A 30 11.38 -14.64 -31.11
C ALA A 30 11.87 -13.52 -30.18
N VAL A 31 10.94 -12.86 -29.47
CA VAL A 31 11.31 -11.89 -28.43
C VAL A 31 11.92 -12.67 -27.27
N ALA A 32 13.25 -12.66 -27.19
CA ALA A 32 13.96 -13.16 -26.03
C ALA A 32 13.59 -12.28 -24.83
N PHE A 33 13.25 -12.91 -23.70
CA PHE A 33 13.16 -12.24 -22.42
C PHE A 33 14.51 -11.56 -22.13
N ALA A 34 14.57 -10.24 -22.30
CA ALA A 34 15.71 -9.46 -21.86
C ALA A 34 15.79 -9.60 -20.33
N SER A 35 16.88 -10.17 -19.85
CA SER A 35 17.16 -10.29 -18.43
C SER A 35 17.18 -8.89 -17.81
N LEU A 36 16.14 -8.59 -17.01
CA LEU A 36 16.06 -7.40 -16.18
C LEU A 36 17.33 -7.27 -15.33
N PRO A 37 17.85 -6.05 -15.09
CA PRO A 37 18.98 -5.87 -14.19
C PRO A 37 18.59 -6.34 -12.79
N ALA A 38 19.29 -7.35 -12.27
CA ALA A 38 19.13 -7.81 -10.90
C ALA A 38 19.51 -6.68 -9.92
N GLY A 39 18.76 -6.40 -8.86
CA GLY A 39 17.45 -6.91 -8.44
C GLY A 39 17.12 -6.30 -7.07
N PRO A 40 15.84 -6.25 -6.62
CA PRO A 40 15.56 -5.77 -5.27
C PRO A 40 16.16 -6.73 -4.25
N ALA A 41 16.47 -6.21 -3.05
CA ALA A 41 16.90 -7.05 -1.94
C ALA A 41 15.86 -8.15 -1.73
N VAL A 42 16.29 -9.41 -1.82
CA VAL A 42 15.43 -10.57 -1.56
C VAL A 42 14.93 -10.43 -0.13
N ALA A 43 13.68 -9.98 0.01
CA ALA A 43 12.92 -10.17 1.24
C ALA A 43 13.08 -11.65 1.59
N GLN A 44 13.60 -11.95 2.78
CA GLN A 44 13.84 -13.34 3.16
C GLN A 44 12.51 -14.08 3.10
N SER A 45 12.30 -14.83 2.01
CA SER A 45 11.23 -15.79 1.85
C SER A 45 11.54 -17.01 2.73
N GLY A 46 11.61 -16.76 4.03
CA GLY A 46 11.88 -17.72 5.08
C GLY A 46 10.73 -18.71 5.16
N ALA A 47 10.76 -19.68 4.23
CA ALA A 47 9.81 -20.78 4.05
C ALA A 47 8.39 -20.41 4.50
N GLY A 48 7.82 -19.37 3.87
CA GLY A 48 6.61 -18.67 4.33
C GLY A 48 5.50 -19.64 4.71
N GLY A 49 5.34 -19.87 6.01
CA GLY A 49 4.38 -20.84 6.50
C GLY A 49 2.98 -20.45 6.02
N ARG A 50 2.16 -21.44 5.64
CA ARG A 50 0.76 -21.24 5.23
C ARG A 50 -0.11 -20.91 6.45
N THR A 51 0.27 -19.87 7.17
CA THR A 51 -0.27 -19.54 8.50
C THR A 51 -1.64 -18.92 8.37
N THR A 52 -2.53 -19.29 9.30
CA THR A 52 -3.82 -18.66 9.48
C THR A 52 -3.74 -17.55 10.52
N LEU A 53 -4.65 -16.59 10.47
CA LEU A 53 -4.76 -15.55 11.47
C LEU A 53 -5.22 -16.11 12.83
N ARG A 54 -4.79 -15.41 13.88
CA ARG A 54 -5.24 -15.56 15.27
C ARG A 54 -5.22 -14.20 15.94
N TYR A 55 -6.05 -14.00 16.95
CA TYR A 55 -5.91 -12.85 17.85
C TYR A 55 -4.67 -13.00 18.74
N GLY A 56 -4.07 -11.87 19.12
CA GLY A 56 -2.98 -11.79 20.08
C GLY A 56 -2.69 -10.35 20.49
N SER A 57 -1.72 -10.14 21.38
CA SER A 57 -1.29 -8.80 21.77
C SER A 57 -0.35 -8.17 20.73
N ALA A 58 -0.10 -6.86 20.86
CA ALA A 58 0.86 -6.13 20.03
C ALA A 58 2.26 -6.74 20.12
N GLU A 59 2.73 -7.05 21.34
CA GLU A 59 4.05 -7.62 21.59
C GLU A 59 4.20 -8.99 20.94
N ARG A 60 3.14 -9.81 20.95
CA ARG A 60 3.10 -11.10 20.23
C ARG A 60 3.14 -10.94 18.71
N ALA A 61 2.67 -9.81 18.19
CA ALA A 61 2.82 -9.43 16.79
C ALA A 61 4.19 -8.80 16.49
N GLY A 62 5.01 -8.48 17.50
CA GLY A 62 6.23 -7.70 17.32
C GLY A 62 5.94 -6.23 16.98
N LEU A 63 4.91 -5.66 17.63
CA LEU A 63 4.45 -4.29 17.50
C LEU A 63 4.45 -3.59 18.88
N LEU A 64 4.66 -2.28 18.88
CA LEU A 64 4.59 -1.42 20.06
C LEU A 64 3.11 -1.12 20.40
N PRO A 65 2.63 -1.46 21.61
CA PRO A 65 1.19 -1.38 21.95
C PRO A 65 0.65 0.05 21.97
N GLU A 66 1.45 1.04 22.39
CA GLU A 66 0.99 2.44 22.51
C GLU A 66 0.58 3.03 21.16
N HIS A 67 1.28 2.69 20.08
CA HIS A 67 0.92 3.14 18.73
C HIS A 67 -0.37 2.50 18.21
N LEU A 68 -0.73 1.28 18.64
CA LEU A 68 -2.05 0.72 18.33
C LEU A 68 -3.19 1.38 19.13
N LYS A 69 -2.90 2.00 20.27
CA LYS A 69 -3.88 2.84 21.00
C LYS A 69 -4.03 4.19 20.32
N LEU A 70 -2.93 4.81 19.89
CA LEU A 70 -2.95 6.06 19.11
C LEU A 70 -3.73 5.89 17.80
N LEU A 71 -3.50 4.79 17.07
CA LEU A 71 -4.27 4.42 15.88
C LEU A 71 -5.79 4.50 16.11
N VAL A 72 -6.28 3.95 17.22
CA VAL A 72 -7.71 4.02 17.59
C VAL A 72 -8.12 5.45 17.96
N ALA A 73 -7.36 6.11 18.85
CA ALA A 73 -7.69 7.43 19.35
C ALA A 73 -7.70 8.51 18.25
N ASP A 74 -6.78 8.43 17.29
CA ASP A 74 -6.71 9.31 16.12
C ASP A 74 -7.86 9.02 15.15
N ALA A 75 -8.22 7.75 14.94
CA ALA A 75 -9.42 7.39 14.17
C ALA A 75 -10.73 7.87 14.83
N GLU A 76 -10.84 7.83 16.15
CA GLU A 76 -12.02 8.30 16.89
C GLU A 76 -12.26 9.81 16.73
N ARG A 77 -11.22 10.63 16.53
CA ARG A 77 -11.38 12.08 16.27
C ARG A 77 -12.24 12.36 15.04
N TYR A 78 -12.18 11.50 14.02
CA TYR A 78 -12.94 11.63 12.78
C TYR A 78 -14.42 11.21 12.87
N LEU A 79 -14.88 10.74 14.05
CA LEU A 79 -16.30 10.64 14.40
C LEU A 79 -16.95 12.01 14.72
N GLY A 80 -16.12 13.02 15.01
CA GLY A 80 -16.52 14.42 15.19
C GLY A 80 -16.15 15.29 13.97
N PRO A 81 -16.56 16.57 13.98
CA PRO A 81 -16.25 17.55 12.92
C PRO A 81 -14.77 17.53 12.50
N SER A 82 -14.50 17.26 11.22
CA SER A 82 -13.15 17.12 10.66
C SER A 82 -13.11 17.47 9.16
N PRO A 83 -13.10 18.78 8.78
CA PRO A 83 -13.09 19.95 9.65
C PRO A 83 -14.49 20.46 10.05
N LYS A 84 -15.51 20.23 9.22
CA LYS A 84 -16.91 20.66 9.47
C LYS A 84 -17.81 19.49 9.87
N HIS A 85 -17.67 18.39 9.15
CA HIS A 85 -18.49 17.18 9.26
C HIS A 85 -17.63 16.00 9.71
N PRO A 86 -18.23 14.95 10.32
CA PRO A 86 -17.50 13.71 10.57
C PRO A 86 -17.06 13.08 9.24
N TRP A 87 -15.89 12.43 9.23
CA TRP A 87 -15.42 11.72 8.04
C TRP A 87 -16.18 10.41 7.83
N TYR A 88 -16.69 9.80 8.90
CA TYR A 88 -17.60 8.65 8.88
C TYR A 88 -18.59 8.69 10.07
N ALA A 89 -19.71 8.00 9.96
CA ALA A 89 -20.59 7.76 11.11
C ALA A 89 -20.01 6.71 12.07
N GLY A 90 -19.21 5.77 11.54
CA GLY A 90 -18.48 4.73 12.26
C GLY A 90 -17.53 3.94 11.37
N ALA A 91 -16.64 3.16 11.98
CA ALA A 91 -15.69 2.34 11.27
C ALA A 91 -15.29 1.07 12.06
N VAL A 92 -14.70 0.09 11.36
CA VAL A 92 -13.98 -1.03 11.96
C VAL A 92 -12.52 -0.97 11.54
N LEU A 93 -11.63 -0.94 12.53
CA LEU A 93 -10.18 -0.91 12.39
C LEU A 93 -9.62 -2.29 12.69
N LEU A 94 -8.81 -2.86 11.81
CA LEU A 94 -8.13 -4.13 12.04
C LEU A 94 -6.67 -4.04 11.56
N ALA A 95 -5.74 -4.25 12.48
CA ALA A 95 -4.30 -4.22 12.21
C ALA A 95 -3.59 -5.47 12.74
N GLY A 96 -2.56 -5.91 12.03
CA GLY A 96 -1.78 -7.07 12.43
C GLY A 96 -0.42 -7.16 11.77
N ARG A 97 0.37 -8.14 12.25
CA ARG A 97 1.70 -8.47 11.74
C ARG A 97 1.90 -9.98 11.75
N GLY A 98 2.41 -10.53 10.67
CA GLY A 98 2.47 -11.98 10.45
C GLY A 98 1.11 -12.63 10.61
N SER A 99 1.04 -13.68 11.42
CA SER A 99 -0.21 -14.40 11.73
C SER A 99 -1.00 -13.83 12.92
N THR A 100 -0.57 -12.71 13.52
CA THR A 100 -1.23 -12.13 14.70
C THR A 100 -2.04 -10.88 14.31
N VAL A 101 -3.37 -10.94 14.49
CA VAL A 101 -4.23 -9.75 14.55
C VAL A 101 -4.06 -9.14 15.93
N ALA A 102 -3.43 -7.96 16.00
CA ALA A 102 -3.10 -7.25 17.23
C ALA A 102 -4.17 -6.22 17.63
N LEU A 103 -4.91 -5.72 16.65
CA LEU A 103 -6.03 -4.79 16.84
C LEU A 103 -7.22 -5.26 16.01
N HIS A 104 -8.41 -5.26 16.62
CA HIS A 104 -9.69 -5.36 15.91
C HIS A 104 -10.73 -4.57 16.71
N GLN A 105 -10.96 -3.33 16.31
CA GLN A 105 -11.68 -2.33 17.10
C GLN A 105 -12.76 -1.63 16.24
N PRO A 106 -14.05 -1.81 16.57
CA PRO A 106 -15.12 -0.97 16.04
C PRO A 106 -15.16 0.38 16.76
N ILE A 107 -15.58 1.42 16.05
CA ILE A 107 -15.80 2.78 16.56
C ILE A 107 -17.06 3.39 15.92
N GLY A 108 -17.83 4.17 16.67
CA GLY A 108 -19.01 4.88 16.15
C GLY A 108 -20.18 3.97 15.73
N LYS A 109 -20.93 4.39 14.71
CA LYS A 109 -22.20 3.80 14.27
C LYS A 109 -22.13 3.16 12.89
N ALA A 110 -22.59 1.91 12.77
CA ALA A 110 -22.89 1.27 11.49
C ALA A 110 -24.11 1.93 10.81
N VAL A 111 -25.12 2.35 11.59
CA VAL A 111 -26.29 3.09 11.11
C VAL A 111 -26.61 4.22 12.10
N ARG A 112 -26.45 5.47 11.68
CA ARG A 112 -26.75 6.67 12.49
C ARG A 112 -27.89 7.50 11.94
N TYR A 113 -27.84 7.80 10.64
CA TYR A 113 -28.77 8.70 9.98
C TYR A 113 -29.87 7.97 9.21
N SER A 114 -31.05 8.57 9.17
CA SER A 114 -32.20 8.15 8.36
C SER A 114 -32.28 8.91 7.03
N ALA A 115 -31.83 10.18 7.02
CA ALA A 115 -31.78 11.05 5.85
C ALA A 115 -30.72 12.16 6.01
N TYR A 116 -30.54 12.96 4.97
CA TYR A 116 -29.77 14.21 4.95
C TYR A 116 -30.69 15.44 4.75
N ASP A 117 -30.45 16.56 5.43
CA ASP A 117 -31.12 17.83 5.18
C ASP A 117 -30.16 18.82 4.49
N GLU A 118 -30.38 19.01 3.19
CA GLU A 118 -29.60 19.94 2.36
C GLU A 118 -29.73 21.41 2.77
N LYS A 119 -30.80 21.80 3.48
CA LYS A 119 -31.05 23.20 3.86
C LYS A 119 -30.22 23.63 5.06
N THR A 120 -29.98 22.69 5.97
CA THR A 120 -29.15 22.89 7.17
C THR A 120 -27.74 22.33 7.00
N ASP A 121 -27.50 21.50 5.98
CA ASP A 121 -26.29 20.69 5.81
C ASP A 121 -26.03 19.82 7.06
N THR A 122 -27.07 19.06 7.46
CA THR A 122 -27.04 18.17 8.63
C THR A 122 -27.63 16.79 8.33
N GLY A 123 -27.24 15.79 9.11
CA GLY A 123 -27.81 14.45 9.03
C GLY A 123 -29.01 14.30 9.96
N VAL A 124 -30.13 13.82 9.43
CA VAL A 124 -31.33 13.50 10.22
C VAL A 124 -31.10 12.17 10.91
N GLU A 125 -30.71 12.20 12.19
CA GLU A 125 -30.46 10.98 12.96
C GLU A 125 -31.71 10.11 13.12
N PHE A 126 -31.52 8.78 13.15
CA PHE A 126 -32.51 7.87 13.70
C PHE A 126 -32.68 8.13 15.21
N PRO A 127 -33.87 7.83 15.79
CA PRO A 127 -34.02 7.68 17.24
C PRO A 127 -32.94 6.76 17.82
N ALA A 128 -32.46 7.04 19.02
CA ALA A 128 -31.28 6.38 19.59
C ALA A 128 -31.40 4.85 19.65
N GLU A 129 -32.61 4.34 19.88
CA GLU A 129 -32.97 2.92 19.91
C GLU A 129 -33.05 2.24 18.52
N GLN A 130 -32.97 3.02 17.43
CA GLN A 130 -32.93 2.57 16.04
C GLN A 130 -31.53 2.78 15.40
N GLN A 131 -30.61 3.47 16.07
CA GLN A 131 -29.22 3.54 15.67
C GLN A 131 -28.51 2.21 15.95
N ILE A 132 -27.59 1.82 15.08
CA ILE A 132 -26.81 0.57 15.19
C ILE A 132 -25.35 0.94 15.37
N ASP A 133 -24.73 0.47 16.45
CA ASP A 133 -23.29 0.62 16.72
C ASP A 133 -22.46 -0.16 15.69
N ALA A 134 -21.23 0.29 15.44
CA ALA A 134 -20.27 -0.54 14.74
C ALA A 134 -19.85 -1.71 15.63
N GLU A 135 -19.73 -2.90 15.04
CA GLU A 135 -19.29 -4.13 15.69
C GLU A 135 -18.17 -4.79 14.87
N ARG A 136 -17.40 -5.69 15.49
CA ARG A 136 -16.31 -6.44 14.81
C ARG A 136 -16.78 -7.26 13.60
N ASP A 137 -18.05 -7.65 13.57
CA ASP A 137 -18.67 -8.40 12.47
C ASP A 137 -19.53 -7.53 11.55
N THR A 138 -19.49 -6.19 11.69
CA THR A 138 -20.18 -5.29 10.77
C THR A 138 -19.62 -5.46 9.35
N VAL A 139 -20.54 -5.66 8.42
CA VAL A 139 -20.28 -5.82 6.99
C VAL A 139 -20.40 -4.46 6.31
N TYR A 140 -19.43 -4.10 5.47
CA TYR A 140 -19.41 -2.84 4.73
C TYR A 140 -19.46 -3.09 3.23
N ASP A 141 -20.09 -2.19 2.48
CA ASP A 141 -19.87 -2.07 1.04
C ASP A 141 -18.42 -1.62 0.80
N LEU A 142 -17.67 -2.43 0.08
CA LEU A 142 -16.26 -2.19 -0.18
C LEU A 142 -16.00 -1.10 -1.24
N ALA A 143 -17.02 -0.71 -2.01
CA ALA A 143 -16.88 0.15 -3.18
C ALA A 143 -15.68 -0.31 -4.04
N SER A 144 -14.76 0.59 -4.39
CA SER A 144 -13.61 0.28 -5.25
C SER A 144 -12.63 -0.77 -4.72
N VAL A 145 -12.60 -1.11 -3.42
CA VAL A 145 -11.79 -2.27 -2.94
C VAL A 145 -12.28 -3.59 -3.57
N SER A 146 -13.51 -3.63 -4.12
CA SER A 146 -14.01 -4.72 -4.97
C SER A 146 -13.09 -5.04 -6.17
N LYS A 147 -12.38 -4.05 -6.72
CA LYS A 147 -11.47 -4.20 -7.88
C LYS A 147 -10.37 -5.22 -7.65
N LEU A 148 -9.92 -5.35 -6.40
CA LEU A 148 -8.90 -6.34 -6.03
C LEU A 148 -9.40 -7.77 -6.26
N PHE A 149 -10.68 -8.06 -6.03
CA PHE A 149 -11.25 -9.38 -6.29
C PHE A 149 -11.34 -9.70 -7.78
N THR A 150 -11.79 -8.75 -8.61
CA THR A 150 -11.79 -8.88 -10.07
C THR A 150 -10.36 -9.09 -10.61
N SER A 151 -9.39 -8.38 -10.03
CA SER A 151 -7.97 -8.49 -10.40
C SER A 151 -7.37 -9.84 -9.99
N LEU A 152 -7.71 -10.36 -8.79
CA LEU A 152 -7.34 -11.70 -8.36
C LEU A 152 -7.87 -12.78 -9.30
N LEU A 153 -9.14 -12.68 -9.71
CA LEU A 153 -9.75 -13.62 -10.66
C LEU A 153 -9.07 -13.57 -12.04
N ALA A 154 -8.68 -12.37 -12.50
CA ALA A 154 -7.89 -12.21 -13.73
C ALA A 154 -6.49 -12.81 -13.62
N VAL A 155 -5.78 -12.56 -12.52
CA VAL A 155 -4.45 -13.15 -12.27
C VAL A 155 -4.53 -14.67 -12.13
N GLN A 156 -5.62 -15.23 -11.58
CA GLN A 156 -5.89 -16.67 -11.61
C GLN A 156 -6.04 -17.22 -13.04
N GLN A 157 -6.74 -16.50 -13.94
CA GLN A 157 -6.84 -16.93 -15.35
C GLN A 157 -5.51 -16.77 -16.10
N ILE A 158 -4.69 -15.77 -15.74
CA ILE A 158 -3.32 -15.62 -16.25
C ILE A 158 -2.43 -16.80 -15.81
N GLU A 159 -2.47 -17.19 -14.54
CA GLU A 159 -1.74 -18.37 -14.03
C GLU A 159 -2.17 -19.67 -14.73
N ARG A 160 -3.44 -19.77 -15.13
CA ARG A 160 -4.01 -20.91 -15.87
C ARG A 160 -3.72 -20.88 -17.38
N GLY A 161 -3.17 -19.78 -17.91
CA GLY A 161 -2.98 -19.58 -19.35
C GLY A 161 -4.29 -19.37 -20.13
N ALA A 162 -5.38 -19.03 -19.44
CA ALA A 162 -6.69 -18.74 -20.04
C ALA A 162 -6.89 -17.24 -20.37
N LEU A 163 -6.00 -16.38 -19.86
CA LEU A 163 -5.95 -14.95 -20.10
C LEU A 163 -4.49 -14.52 -20.25
N GLU A 164 -4.15 -13.75 -21.28
CA GLU A 164 -2.79 -13.26 -21.50
C GLU A 164 -2.68 -11.76 -21.18
N LEU A 165 -1.65 -11.39 -20.41
CA LEU A 165 -1.50 -10.03 -19.87
C LEU A 165 -1.32 -8.94 -20.95
N GLU A 166 -0.58 -9.24 -22.02
CA GLU A 166 -0.36 -8.31 -23.15
C GLU A 166 -1.34 -8.52 -24.32
N ALA A 167 -2.23 -9.51 -24.26
CA ALA A 167 -3.25 -9.69 -25.30
C ALA A 167 -4.26 -8.55 -25.27
N THR A 168 -4.81 -8.20 -26.44
CA THR A 168 -5.85 -7.18 -26.54
C THR A 168 -7.16 -7.70 -25.96
N VAL A 169 -7.90 -6.83 -25.27
CA VAL A 169 -9.23 -7.14 -24.72
C VAL A 169 -10.18 -7.60 -25.83
N ALA A 170 -10.06 -7.01 -27.01
CA ALA A 170 -10.81 -7.37 -28.22
C ALA A 170 -10.59 -8.82 -28.69
N SER A 171 -9.48 -9.48 -28.34
CA SER A 171 -9.24 -10.89 -28.70
C SER A 171 -10.16 -11.86 -27.94
N TYR A 172 -10.61 -11.48 -26.74
CA TYR A 172 -11.57 -12.23 -25.93
C TYR A 172 -13.01 -11.75 -26.13
N LEU A 173 -13.18 -10.43 -26.34
CA LEU A 173 -14.47 -9.76 -26.41
C LEU A 173 -14.51 -8.80 -27.62
N PRO A 174 -14.79 -9.30 -28.85
CA PRO A 174 -14.69 -8.52 -30.08
C PRO A 174 -15.53 -7.23 -30.10
N GLU A 175 -16.67 -7.24 -29.41
CA GLU A 175 -17.58 -6.10 -29.26
C GLU A 175 -16.90 -4.89 -28.57
N PHE A 176 -15.86 -5.14 -27.77
CA PHE A 176 -15.06 -4.11 -27.10
C PHE A 176 -14.27 -3.23 -28.08
N ALA A 177 -13.92 -3.72 -29.29
CA ALA A 177 -12.98 -3.07 -30.19
C ALA A 177 -13.41 -1.68 -30.72
N GLY A 178 -14.69 -1.32 -30.59
CA GLY A 178 -15.24 -0.06 -31.09
C GLY A 178 -14.62 1.20 -30.49
N ALA A 179 -14.76 2.34 -31.18
CA ALA A 179 -14.37 3.67 -30.71
C ALA A 179 -12.89 3.80 -30.24
N GLY A 180 -11.96 3.15 -30.96
CA GLY A 180 -10.51 3.26 -30.74
C GLY A 180 -9.92 2.28 -29.74
N LYS A 181 -10.72 1.28 -29.29
CA LYS A 181 -10.37 0.36 -28.19
C LYS A 181 -9.70 -0.94 -28.64
N GLN A 182 -9.54 -1.17 -29.95
CA GLN A 182 -9.02 -2.42 -30.52
C GLN A 182 -7.62 -2.82 -29.98
N ASP A 183 -6.79 -1.86 -29.59
CA ASP A 183 -5.41 -2.07 -29.14
C ASP A 183 -5.24 -2.08 -27.60
N VAL A 184 -6.31 -1.93 -26.82
CA VAL A 184 -6.21 -1.94 -25.34
C VAL A 184 -5.88 -3.35 -24.85
N THR A 185 -4.85 -3.48 -24.02
CA THR A 185 -4.43 -4.77 -23.44
C THR A 185 -5.04 -5.06 -22.06
N VAL A 186 -5.03 -6.33 -21.65
CA VAL A 186 -5.46 -6.75 -20.30
C VAL A 186 -4.65 -6.02 -19.21
N ARG A 187 -3.33 -5.86 -19.38
CA ARG A 187 -2.48 -5.05 -18.48
C ARG A 187 -3.00 -3.62 -18.36
N GLN A 188 -3.32 -2.97 -19.48
CA GLN A 188 -3.77 -1.58 -19.47
C GLN A 188 -5.12 -1.38 -18.77
N LEU A 189 -5.99 -2.41 -18.73
CA LEU A 189 -7.16 -2.40 -17.84
C LEU A 189 -6.73 -2.47 -16.38
N LEU A 190 -5.87 -3.44 -16.02
CA LEU A 190 -5.42 -3.72 -14.66
C LEU A 190 -4.56 -2.60 -14.03
N THR A 191 -3.84 -1.81 -14.83
CA THR A 191 -2.96 -0.72 -14.34
C THR A 191 -3.49 0.68 -14.63
N HIS A 192 -4.75 0.79 -15.06
CA HIS A 192 -5.41 2.07 -15.37
C HIS A 192 -4.71 2.94 -16.44
N THR A 193 -4.16 2.30 -17.47
CA THR A 193 -3.47 2.94 -18.61
C THR A 193 -4.17 2.72 -19.95
N SER A 194 -5.41 2.23 -19.95
CA SER A 194 -6.25 1.96 -21.14
C SER A 194 -6.61 3.19 -21.98
N GLY A 195 -6.52 4.39 -21.42
CA GLY A 195 -6.96 5.63 -22.06
C GLY A 195 -8.46 5.93 -21.94
N PHE A 196 -9.24 5.11 -21.21
CA PHE A 196 -10.65 5.40 -20.92
C PHE A 196 -10.84 6.71 -20.14
N VAL A 197 -12.03 7.30 -20.23
CA VAL A 197 -12.49 8.29 -19.24
C VAL A 197 -12.69 7.63 -17.87
N ALA A 198 -12.60 8.39 -16.77
CA ALA A 198 -12.72 7.84 -15.42
C ALA A 198 -14.05 7.09 -15.17
N TRP A 199 -15.17 7.67 -15.61
CA TRP A 199 -16.50 7.14 -15.33
C TRP A 199 -17.53 7.66 -16.34
N ILE A 200 -18.57 6.87 -16.62
CA ILE A 200 -19.80 7.30 -17.30
C ILE A 200 -21.04 6.69 -16.63
N ALA A 201 -22.20 7.34 -16.79
CA ALA A 201 -23.48 6.94 -16.21
C ALA A 201 -24.13 5.76 -16.98
N LEU A 202 -23.51 4.58 -16.94
CA LEU A 202 -24.03 3.36 -17.58
C LEU A 202 -25.45 3.05 -17.13
N TYR A 203 -25.77 3.27 -15.84
CA TYR A 203 -27.09 3.04 -15.24
C TYR A 203 -28.27 3.79 -15.92
N LYS A 204 -28.00 4.73 -16.84
CA LYS A 204 -29.03 5.37 -17.67
C LYS A 204 -29.56 4.46 -18.79
N GLY A 205 -28.85 3.39 -19.15
CA GLY A 205 -29.38 2.34 -20.04
C GLY A 205 -30.49 1.55 -19.34
N THR A 206 -31.64 1.37 -20.01
CA THR A 206 -32.83 0.75 -19.42
C THR A 206 -32.74 -0.78 -19.36
N THR A 207 -31.91 -1.38 -20.21
CA THR A 207 -31.58 -2.81 -20.20
C THR A 207 -30.06 -3.03 -20.07
N ARG A 208 -29.65 -4.26 -19.71
CA ARG A 208 -28.23 -4.67 -19.71
C ARG A 208 -27.56 -4.40 -21.06
N ASP A 209 -28.28 -4.61 -22.15
CA ASP A 209 -27.77 -4.37 -23.50
C ASP A 209 -27.56 -2.88 -23.79
N ASP A 210 -28.48 -2.01 -23.38
CA ASP A 210 -28.29 -0.54 -23.50
C ASP A 210 -27.08 -0.06 -22.70
N GLN A 211 -26.92 -0.57 -21.47
CA GLN A 211 -25.80 -0.25 -20.60
C GLN A 211 -24.47 -0.72 -21.21
N LEU A 212 -24.44 -1.90 -21.84
CA LEU A 212 -23.27 -2.39 -22.57
C LEU A 212 -23.01 -1.57 -23.85
N GLN A 213 -24.05 -1.15 -24.57
CA GLN A 213 -23.90 -0.25 -25.73
C GLN A 213 -23.30 1.10 -25.32
N LEU A 214 -23.62 1.65 -24.15
CA LEU A 214 -22.95 2.86 -23.63
C LEU A 214 -21.44 2.62 -23.42
N LEU A 215 -21.05 1.46 -22.90
CA LEU A 215 -19.64 1.08 -22.72
C LEU A 215 -18.91 0.84 -24.06
N TRP A 216 -19.54 0.14 -25.01
CA TRP A 216 -18.97 -0.15 -26.33
C TRP A 216 -18.78 1.10 -27.17
N ASN A 217 -19.73 2.03 -27.13
CA ASN A 217 -19.68 3.27 -27.90
C ASN A 217 -18.87 4.39 -27.21
N GLN A 218 -18.44 4.22 -25.95
CA GLN A 218 -17.59 5.19 -25.26
C GLN A 218 -16.21 5.27 -25.96
N PRO A 219 -15.82 6.45 -26.50
CA PRO A 219 -14.47 6.65 -27.01
C PRO A 219 -13.44 6.75 -25.89
N LEU A 220 -12.19 6.40 -26.22
CA LEU A 220 -11.05 6.69 -25.35
C LEU A 220 -10.77 8.20 -25.30
N LEU A 221 -10.30 8.67 -24.15
CA LEU A 221 -9.83 10.04 -23.93
C LEU A 221 -8.37 10.22 -24.39
N ASN A 222 -7.56 9.17 -24.29
CA ASN A 222 -6.15 9.16 -24.69
C ASN A 222 -5.84 7.84 -25.42
N PRO A 223 -4.79 7.77 -26.27
CA PRO A 223 -4.34 6.51 -26.83
C PRO A 223 -3.91 5.52 -25.73
N PRO A 224 -4.16 4.20 -25.89
CA PRO A 224 -3.80 3.21 -24.88
C PRO A 224 -2.31 3.22 -24.54
N GLY A 225 -1.99 3.09 -23.25
CA GLY A 225 -0.62 3.08 -22.73
C GLY A 225 0.07 4.46 -22.68
N THR A 226 -0.60 5.56 -23.02
CA THR A 226 0.05 6.90 -23.06
C THR A 226 -0.18 7.77 -21.83
N LYS A 227 -1.19 7.47 -21.01
CA LYS A 227 -1.45 8.14 -19.73
C LYS A 227 -2.08 7.17 -18.74
N TYR A 228 -1.73 7.31 -17.47
CA TYR A 228 -2.56 6.82 -16.38
C TYR A 228 -3.83 7.67 -16.24
N LEU A 229 -4.96 7.00 -16.02
CA LEU A 229 -6.20 7.61 -15.53
C LEU A 229 -7.04 6.50 -14.87
N TYR A 230 -7.18 6.59 -13.54
CA TYR A 230 -8.10 5.72 -12.79
C TYR A 230 -9.49 5.74 -13.44
N SER A 231 -10.02 4.55 -13.72
CA SER A 231 -11.25 4.36 -14.49
C SER A 231 -12.00 3.09 -14.10
N ASP A 232 -13.27 3.24 -13.74
CA ASP A 232 -14.15 2.11 -13.40
C ASP A 232 -14.46 1.23 -14.63
N LEU A 233 -14.43 1.82 -15.83
CA LEU A 233 -14.72 1.14 -17.09
C LEU A 233 -13.72 0.00 -17.38
N ASN A 234 -12.51 0.11 -16.84
CA ASN A 234 -11.49 -0.94 -16.95
C ASN A 234 -11.94 -2.25 -16.30
N LEU A 235 -12.35 -2.19 -15.02
CA LEU A 235 -12.67 -3.39 -14.27
C LEU A 235 -14.07 -3.92 -14.63
N ILE A 236 -14.99 -3.05 -15.08
CA ILE A 236 -16.25 -3.47 -15.74
C ILE A 236 -15.94 -4.26 -17.03
N SER A 237 -15.01 -3.78 -17.86
CA SER A 237 -14.62 -4.50 -19.08
C SER A 237 -13.90 -5.82 -18.76
N LEU A 238 -13.05 -5.84 -17.73
CA LEU A 238 -12.35 -7.04 -17.28
C LEU A 238 -13.31 -8.10 -16.72
N GLN A 239 -14.37 -7.71 -16.01
CA GLN A 239 -15.47 -8.63 -15.64
C GLN A 239 -16.04 -9.31 -16.89
N LEU A 240 -16.35 -8.56 -17.94
CA LEU A 240 -17.00 -9.10 -19.13
C LEU A 240 -16.07 -10.07 -19.87
N VAL A 241 -14.76 -9.83 -19.86
CA VAL A 241 -13.74 -10.81 -20.31
C VAL A 241 -13.77 -12.07 -19.45
N LEU A 242 -13.75 -11.94 -18.12
CA LEU A 242 -13.80 -13.09 -17.20
C LEU A 242 -15.06 -13.93 -17.41
N GLU A 243 -16.23 -13.30 -17.45
CA GLU A 243 -17.51 -13.97 -17.67
C GLU A 243 -17.55 -14.68 -19.04
N LYS A 244 -16.94 -14.07 -20.07
CA LYS A 244 -16.82 -14.63 -21.42
C LYS A 244 -15.91 -15.86 -21.49
N ILE A 245 -14.73 -15.83 -20.86
CA ILE A 245 -13.76 -16.93 -20.95
C ILE A 245 -14.06 -18.08 -20.00
N THR A 246 -14.74 -17.83 -18.86
CA THR A 246 -15.11 -18.90 -17.92
C THR A 246 -16.54 -19.42 -18.11
N GLY A 247 -17.43 -18.66 -18.75
CA GLY A 247 -18.87 -18.97 -18.83
C GLY A 247 -19.59 -18.87 -17.49
N ARG A 248 -19.05 -18.10 -16.52
CA ARG A 248 -19.54 -18.00 -15.14
C ARG A 248 -19.65 -16.54 -14.72
N THR A 249 -20.67 -16.19 -13.94
CA THR A 249 -20.84 -14.83 -13.40
C THR A 249 -19.76 -14.48 -12.38
N LEU A 250 -19.44 -13.19 -12.26
CA LEU A 250 -18.37 -12.71 -11.37
C LEU A 250 -18.58 -13.06 -9.89
N ASP A 251 -19.84 -13.12 -9.43
CA ASP A 251 -20.17 -13.50 -8.05
C ASP A 251 -19.94 -14.99 -7.77
N ALA A 252 -20.23 -15.86 -8.74
CA ALA A 252 -19.92 -17.28 -8.68
C ALA A 252 -18.41 -17.55 -8.74
N LEU A 253 -17.67 -16.76 -9.52
CA LEU A 253 -16.20 -16.81 -9.54
C LEU A 253 -15.62 -16.37 -8.20
N LEU A 254 -16.05 -15.22 -7.65
CA LEU A 254 -15.64 -14.73 -6.33
C LEU A 254 -15.87 -15.79 -5.24
N HIS A 255 -17.05 -16.43 -5.23
CA HIS A 255 -17.38 -17.45 -4.25
C HIS A 255 -16.47 -18.67 -4.36
N ASP A 256 -16.42 -19.32 -5.51
CA ASP A 256 -15.78 -20.63 -5.64
C ASP A 256 -14.25 -20.57 -5.69
N GLU A 257 -13.68 -19.49 -6.23
CA GLU A 257 -12.23 -19.38 -6.49
C GLU A 257 -11.48 -18.59 -5.41
N ILE A 258 -12.19 -17.83 -4.55
CA ILE A 258 -11.60 -16.97 -3.51
C ILE A 258 -12.27 -17.20 -2.15
N THR A 259 -13.55 -16.83 -1.98
CA THR A 259 -14.11 -16.68 -0.61
C THR A 259 -14.43 -18.00 0.07
N ALA A 260 -14.96 -18.99 -0.65
CA ALA A 260 -15.21 -20.32 -0.09
C ALA A 260 -13.91 -21.10 0.22
N PRO A 261 -12.87 -21.13 -0.66
CA PRO A 261 -11.57 -21.73 -0.32
C PRO A 261 -10.89 -21.09 0.90
N LEU A 262 -11.02 -19.77 1.09
CA LEU A 262 -10.38 -19.04 2.18
C LEU A 262 -11.21 -18.99 3.49
N GLY A 263 -12.49 -19.37 3.45
CA GLY A 263 -13.40 -19.28 4.60
C GLY A 263 -13.93 -17.88 4.89
N MET A 264 -13.98 -17.01 3.88
CA MET A 264 -14.46 -15.63 3.96
C MET A 264 -16.00 -15.58 3.89
N HIS A 265 -16.66 -16.08 4.93
CA HIS A 265 -18.11 -16.31 4.98
C HIS A 265 -18.99 -15.05 5.07
N ARG A 266 -18.38 -13.86 5.14
CA ARG A 266 -19.05 -12.56 5.08
C ARG A 266 -18.66 -11.73 3.86
N THR A 267 -17.87 -12.28 2.92
CA THR A 267 -17.50 -11.62 1.67
C THR A 267 -18.33 -12.12 0.48
N ARG A 268 -19.11 -11.23 -0.16
CA ARG A 268 -19.91 -11.55 -1.36
C ARG A 268 -20.48 -10.31 -2.05
N TYR A 269 -20.86 -10.45 -3.32
CA TYR A 269 -21.88 -9.57 -3.93
C TYR A 269 -23.27 -9.86 -3.35
N ASN A 270 -24.18 -8.88 -3.44
CA ASN A 270 -25.60 -9.01 -3.09
C ASN A 270 -25.84 -9.80 -1.78
N PRO A 271 -25.47 -9.24 -0.61
CA PRO A 271 -25.69 -9.89 0.67
C PRO A 271 -27.20 -10.12 0.92
N PRO A 272 -27.59 -11.22 1.58
CA PRO A 272 -28.99 -11.53 1.82
C PRO A 272 -29.63 -10.52 2.78
N ALA A 273 -30.93 -10.26 2.63
CA ALA A 273 -31.66 -9.29 3.46
C ALA A 273 -31.55 -9.54 4.97
N SER A 274 -31.33 -10.79 5.41
CA SER A 274 -31.08 -11.14 6.81
C SER A 274 -29.78 -10.58 7.39
N TRP A 275 -28.81 -10.16 6.56
CA TRP A 275 -27.59 -9.48 7.02
C TRP A 275 -27.81 -7.99 7.26
N LYS A 276 -28.93 -7.39 6.84
CA LYS A 276 -29.14 -5.94 6.91
C LYS A 276 -28.87 -5.34 8.31
N PRO A 277 -29.31 -5.93 9.45
CA PRO A 277 -28.97 -5.42 10.79
C PRO A 277 -27.47 -5.43 11.14
N LYS A 278 -26.64 -6.15 10.39
CA LYS A 278 -25.18 -6.24 10.51
C LYS A 278 -24.43 -5.55 9.37
N ILE A 279 -25.12 -4.90 8.43
CA ILE A 279 -24.52 -4.12 7.35
C ILE A 279 -24.50 -2.65 7.75
N ALA A 280 -23.38 -1.96 7.55
CA ALA A 280 -23.34 -0.50 7.68
C ALA A 280 -24.16 0.16 6.56
N ALA A 281 -24.97 1.15 6.92
CA ALA A 281 -25.64 2.00 5.93
C ALA A 281 -24.61 2.90 5.23
N THR A 282 -24.86 3.22 3.95
CA THR A 282 -24.00 4.12 3.17
C THR A 282 -24.66 5.48 3.03
N GLU A 283 -25.35 5.78 1.93
CA GLU A 283 -25.84 7.13 1.64
C GLU A 283 -27.37 7.22 1.63
N ASP A 284 -27.93 8.37 1.99
CA ASP A 284 -29.29 8.76 1.60
C ASP A 284 -29.29 9.28 0.15
N ALA A 285 -29.51 8.35 -0.77
CA ALA A 285 -29.36 8.57 -2.21
C ALA A 285 -30.59 9.27 -2.81
N ARG A 286 -30.50 10.59 -2.98
CA ARG A 286 -31.50 11.45 -3.62
C ARG A 286 -30.85 12.47 -4.58
N LEU A 287 -31.62 12.99 -5.52
CA LEU A 287 -31.19 14.09 -6.38
C LEU A 287 -31.05 15.39 -5.55
N PRO A 288 -30.11 16.29 -5.87
CA PRO A 288 -29.16 16.24 -7.00
C PRO A 288 -27.79 15.60 -6.70
N TRP A 289 -27.49 15.14 -5.48
CA TRP A 289 -26.16 14.63 -5.13
C TRP A 289 -25.90 13.16 -5.50
N SER A 290 -26.95 12.34 -5.55
CA SER A 290 -26.90 10.96 -6.05
C SER A 290 -27.27 10.89 -7.53
N GLY A 291 -26.72 9.92 -8.26
CA GLY A 291 -27.12 9.65 -9.65
C GLY A 291 -28.52 9.04 -9.79
N LEU A 292 -29.10 8.53 -8.69
CA LEU A 292 -30.38 7.82 -8.61
C LEU A 292 -31.13 8.18 -7.32
N GLU A 293 -32.47 8.22 -7.37
CA GLU A 293 -33.31 8.26 -6.16
C GLU A 293 -33.58 6.85 -5.65
N ARG A 294 -32.95 6.50 -4.52
CA ARG A 294 -33.08 5.19 -3.86
C ARG A 294 -33.32 5.30 -2.35
N GLY A 295 -33.26 6.51 -1.79
CA GLY A 295 -33.34 6.75 -0.34
C GLY A 295 -32.13 6.15 0.39
N LEU A 296 -32.31 5.79 1.67
CA LEU A 296 -31.22 5.22 2.48
C LEU A 296 -30.71 3.88 1.92
N ILE A 297 -29.51 3.90 1.35
CA ILE A 297 -28.79 2.73 0.85
C ILE A 297 -28.26 1.91 2.02
N TRP A 298 -28.95 0.80 2.29
CA TRP A 298 -28.62 -0.10 3.39
C TRP A 298 -28.91 -1.55 3.00
N GLY A 299 -27.83 -2.33 2.79
CA GLY A 299 -27.87 -3.70 2.30
C GLY A 299 -27.89 -3.85 0.77
N GLN A 300 -27.58 -2.78 0.03
CA GLN A 300 -27.47 -2.74 -1.43
C GLN A 300 -26.22 -1.95 -1.82
N VAL A 301 -25.64 -2.21 -2.99
CA VAL A 301 -24.44 -1.50 -3.46
C VAL A 301 -24.68 0.01 -3.60
N HIS A 302 -23.69 0.79 -3.14
CA HIS A 302 -23.68 2.25 -3.21
C HIS A 302 -23.52 2.77 -4.65
N ASP A 303 -22.57 2.24 -5.41
CA ASP A 303 -22.30 2.66 -6.79
C ASP A 303 -23.51 2.44 -7.73
N GLU A 304 -23.88 3.49 -8.48
CA GLU A 304 -25.06 3.48 -9.34
C GLU A 304 -24.91 2.57 -10.58
N ASN A 305 -23.71 2.40 -11.13
CA ASN A 305 -23.47 1.51 -12.27
C ASN A 305 -23.53 0.04 -11.85
N ALA A 306 -22.94 -0.30 -10.71
CA ALA A 306 -23.02 -1.63 -10.12
C ALA A 306 -24.46 -1.98 -9.75
N PHE A 307 -25.21 -1.03 -9.19
CA PHE A 307 -26.65 -1.18 -8.98
C PHE A 307 -27.40 -1.43 -10.30
N GLY A 308 -27.11 -0.65 -11.35
CA GLY A 308 -27.67 -0.83 -12.69
C GLY A 308 -27.38 -2.21 -13.31
N PHE A 309 -26.25 -2.82 -12.96
CA PHE A 309 -25.90 -4.21 -13.31
C PHE A 309 -26.43 -5.27 -12.34
N GLY A 310 -27.48 -4.98 -11.56
CA GLY A 310 -28.08 -5.94 -10.62
C GLY A 310 -27.20 -6.23 -9.40
N GLY A 311 -26.27 -5.34 -9.06
CA GLY A 311 -25.38 -5.42 -7.91
C GLY A 311 -24.05 -6.13 -8.13
N ILE A 312 -23.77 -6.63 -9.34
CA ILE A 312 -22.55 -7.38 -9.66
C ILE A 312 -21.76 -6.65 -10.74
N ALA A 313 -20.71 -5.93 -10.31
CA ALA A 313 -19.79 -5.26 -11.22
C ALA A 313 -18.32 -5.53 -10.86
N GLY A 314 -17.45 -5.52 -11.87
CA GLY A 314 -16.01 -5.69 -11.68
C GLY A 314 -15.34 -4.55 -10.90
N HIS A 315 -15.97 -3.36 -10.86
CA HIS A 315 -15.41 -2.19 -10.21
C HIS A 315 -15.92 -1.93 -8.78
N ALA A 316 -17.11 -2.45 -8.41
CA ALA A 316 -17.79 -2.21 -7.14
C ALA A 316 -18.87 -3.29 -6.84
N GLY A 317 -19.33 -3.39 -5.59
CA GLY A 317 -20.46 -4.22 -5.17
C GLY A 317 -20.15 -5.41 -4.27
N VAL A 318 -18.87 -5.66 -3.95
CA VAL A 318 -18.51 -6.64 -2.93
C VAL A 318 -18.77 -6.05 -1.54
N PHE A 319 -19.44 -6.82 -0.69
CA PHE A 319 -19.57 -6.56 0.74
C PHE A 319 -18.59 -7.45 1.52
N SER A 320 -18.01 -6.97 2.63
CA SER A 320 -17.11 -7.77 3.49
C SER A 320 -17.03 -7.26 4.93
N THR A 321 -16.50 -8.08 5.84
CA THR A 321 -16.00 -7.65 7.16
C THR A 321 -14.51 -7.32 7.11
N ALA A 322 -13.99 -6.69 8.17
CA ALA A 322 -12.56 -6.44 8.33
C ALA A 322 -11.77 -7.75 8.51
N TRP A 323 -12.34 -8.74 9.20
CA TRP A 323 -11.70 -10.04 9.42
C TRP A 323 -11.50 -10.82 8.11
N ASP A 324 -12.51 -10.88 7.24
CA ASP A 324 -12.39 -11.59 5.96
C ASP A 324 -11.35 -10.91 5.04
N LEU A 325 -11.29 -9.57 5.05
CA LEU A 325 -10.23 -8.84 4.35
C LEU A 325 -8.85 -9.07 4.96
N ALA A 326 -8.74 -9.25 6.27
CA ALA A 326 -7.48 -9.66 6.91
C ALA A 326 -7.06 -11.08 6.48
N VAL A 327 -8.01 -12.00 6.28
CA VAL A 327 -7.72 -13.33 5.70
C VAL A 327 -7.16 -13.18 4.28
N LEU A 328 -7.76 -12.35 3.44
CA LEU A 328 -7.22 -12.07 2.11
C LEU A 328 -5.82 -11.43 2.18
N ALA A 329 -5.62 -10.43 3.03
CA ALA A 329 -4.32 -9.77 3.19
C ALA A 329 -3.23 -10.77 3.64
N ARG A 330 -3.54 -11.62 4.63
CA ARG A 330 -2.63 -12.70 5.07
C ARG A 330 -2.37 -13.73 3.98
N THR A 331 -3.36 -14.03 3.15
CA THR A 331 -3.22 -14.94 2.00
C THR A 331 -2.19 -14.42 1.01
N LEU A 332 -2.25 -13.12 0.68
CA LEU A 332 -1.31 -12.48 -0.24
C LEU A 332 0.09 -12.36 0.36
N LEU A 333 0.22 -11.89 1.60
CA LEU A 333 1.51 -11.84 2.32
C LEU A 333 2.12 -13.23 2.59
N ASN A 334 1.36 -14.33 2.47
CA ASN A 334 1.85 -15.71 2.47
C ASN A 334 2.22 -16.22 1.04
N GLY A 335 2.25 -15.37 0.03
CA GLY A 335 2.47 -15.76 -1.37
C GLY A 335 1.31 -16.59 -1.95
N GLY A 336 0.06 -16.22 -1.65
CA GLY A 336 -1.16 -16.76 -2.27
C GLY A 336 -1.83 -17.93 -1.53
N ALA A 337 -1.49 -18.18 -0.26
CA ALA A 337 -1.97 -19.35 0.49
C ALA A 337 -2.39 -19.05 1.95
N TYR A 338 -3.43 -19.75 2.43
CA TYR A 338 -3.97 -19.61 3.77
C TYR A 338 -4.35 -20.97 4.36
N GLY A 339 -3.65 -21.42 5.39
CA GLY A 339 -3.82 -22.76 5.94
C GLY A 339 -3.56 -23.85 4.90
N LYS A 340 -4.61 -24.56 4.51
CA LYS A 340 -4.56 -25.59 3.46
C LYS A 340 -4.88 -25.06 2.06
N ALA A 341 -5.56 -23.92 1.96
CA ALA A 341 -5.97 -23.32 0.69
C ALA A 341 -4.83 -22.58 0.01
N ARG A 342 -4.85 -22.57 -1.33
CA ARG A 342 -4.02 -21.73 -2.19
C ARG A 342 -4.92 -21.21 -3.31
N ILE A 343 -4.95 -19.89 -3.49
CA ILE A 343 -5.72 -19.24 -4.57
C ILE A 343 -4.83 -18.71 -5.71
N LEU A 344 -3.53 -18.51 -5.43
CA LEU A 344 -2.51 -18.07 -6.39
C LEU A 344 -1.16 -18.69 -6.04
N ARG A 345 -0.24 -18.80 -7.00
CA ARG A 345 1.19 -19.07 -6.75
C ARG A 345 1.93 -17.82 -6.24
N PRO A 346 3.09 -17.96 -5.58
CA PRO A 346 3.89 -16.81 -5.13
C PRO A 346 4.25 -15.85 -6.27
N GLU A 347 4.62 -16.38 -7.44
CA GLU A 347 4.98 -15.60 -8.64
C GLU A 347 3.78 -14.80 -9.16
N SER A 348 2.58 -15.38 -9.11
CA SER A 348 1.34 -14.69 -9.47
C SER A 348 1.00 -13.54 -8.50
N VAL A 349 1.34 -13.68 -7.21
CA VAL A 349 1.20 -12.59 -6.22
C VAL A 349 2.27 -11.52 -6.43
N GLU A 350 3.49 -11.89 -6.82
CA GLU A 350 4.56 -10.94 -7.16
C GLU A 350 4.14 -10.01 -8.30
N LEU A 351 3.46 -10.53 -9.34
CA LEU A 351 2.85 -9.70 -10.39
C LEU A 351 1.85 -8.67 -9.83
N MET A 352 1.09 -9.01 -8.78
CA MET A 352 0.15 -8.07 -8.16
C MET A 352 0.84 -6.92 -7.41
N PHE A 353 2.10 -7.09 -7.00
CA PHE A 353 2.89 -6.10 -6.25
C PHE A 353 4.09 -5.53 -7.07
N THR A 354 4.20 -5.86 -8.36
CA THR A 354 5.22 -5.34 -9.28
C THR A 354 4.71 -4.08 -9.96
N ASP A 355 5.45 -2.97 -9.90
CA ASP A 355 5.03 -1.76 -10.62
C ASP A 355 5.14 -1.92 -12.14
N PHE A 356 3.99 -1.86 -12.82
CA PHE A 356 3.85 -1.84 -14.27
C PHE A 356 3.66 -0.42 -14.84
N ASN A 357 3.59 0.59 -13.97
CA ASN A 357 3.37 1.99 -14.29
C ASN A 357 4.63 2.85 -14.10
N THR A 358 5.85 2.28 -14.18
CA THR A 358 7.12 3.00 -14.03
C THR A 358 7.33 4.20 -14.99
N ALA A 359 6.47 4.35 -16.02
CA ALA A 359 6.42 5.49 -16.93
C ALA A 359 5.53 6.66 -16.43
N PHE A 360 4.84 6.49 -15.31
CA PHE A 360 3.89 7.41 -14.70
C PHE A 360 4.24 7.62 -13.20
N PRO A 361 5.30 8.38 -12.87
CA PRO A 361 5.75 8.55 -11.49
C PRO A 361 4.66 9.17 -10.61
N GLY A 362 4.40 8.57 -9.43
CA GLY A 362 3.30 8.90 -8.53
C GLY A 362 2.02 8.08 -8.75
N ASP A 363 1.90 7.38 -9.89
CA ASP A 363 0.76 6.51 -10.24
C ASP A 363 1.14 5.02 -10.24
N GLU A 364 2.14 4.63 -9.42
CA GLU A 364 2.70 3.28 -9.35
C GLU A 364 1.60 2.23 -9.10
N HIS A 365 1.57 1.16 -9.90
CA HIS A 365 0.49 0.17 -9.92
C HIS A 365 0.99 -1.24 -10.23
N GLY A 366 0.55 -2.19 -9.41
CA GLY A 366 0.55 -3.59 -9.75
C GLY A 366 -0.67 -3.99 -10.56
N LEU A 367 -0.92 -5.30 -10.67
CA LEU A 367 -2.14 -5.81 -11.30
C LEU A 367 -3.35 -5.61 -10.36
N GLY A 368 -3.94 -4.42 -10.43
CA GLY A 368 -5.12 -3.99 -9.68
C GLY A 368 -4.85 -3.33 -8.32
N PHE A 369 -3.62 -3.41 -7.78
CA PHE A 369 -3.21 -2.69 -6.57
C PHE A 369 -2.55 -1.35 -6.93
N GLU A 370 -2.91 -0.29 -6.20
CA GLU A 370 -2.09 0.91 -6.11
C GLU A 370 -0.84 0.59 -5.27
N LEU A 371 0.32 1.15 -5.63
CA LEU A 371 1.59 0.95 -4.94
C LEU A 371 2.17 2.29 -4.44
N TYR A 372 2.90 2.25 -3.32
CA TYR A 372 3.66 3.39 -2.74
C TYR A 372 2.87 4.69 -2.44
N GLN A 373 1.55 4.62 -2.33
CA GLN A 373 0.66 5.78 -2.22
C GLN A 373 0.55 6.38 -0.80
N HIS A 374 1.47 7.28 -0.44
CA HIS A 374 1.50 7.99 0.86
C HIS A 374 0.17 8.65 1.23
N TRP A 375 -0.60 9.14 0.25
CA TRP A 375 -1.87 9.86 0.48
C TRP A 375 -2.99 9.05 1.14
N TYR A 376 -2.85 7.74 1.27
CA TYR A 376 -3.68 6.93 2.18
C TYR A 376 -2.92 5.82 2.91
N MET A 377 -1.78 5.37 2.40
CA MET A 377 -0.91 4.39 3.08
C MET A 377 -0.08 5.05 4.20
N GLY A 378 -0.01 6.38 4.27
CA GLY A 378 0.79 7.11 5.26
C GLY A 378 2.23 6.59 5.32
N ALA A 379 2.81 6.54 6.52
CA ALA A 379 4.15 5.99 6.70
C ALA A 379 4.25 4.45 6.54
N MET A 380 3.17 3.71 6.19
CA MET A 380 3.31 2.33 5.70
C MET A 380 3.83 2.30 4.27
N ALA A 381 3.72 3.39 3.51
CA ALA A 381 4.15 3.48 2.12
C ALA A 381 5.64 3.10 1.98
N THR A 382 5.90 2.10 1.13
CA THR A 382 7.22 1.70 0.64
C THR A 382 7.05 1.34 -0.85
N PRO A 383 8.14 1.21 -1.62
CA PRO A 383 8.07 0.71 -3.00
C PRO A 383 7.46 -0.70 -3.17
N HIS A 384 7.20 -1.42 -2.07
CA HIS A 384 6.56 -2.73 -2.07
C HIS A 384 5.20 -2.74 -1.34
N THR A 385 4.77 -1.61 -0.77
CA THR A 385 3.49 -1.51 -0.08
C THR A 385 2.38 -1.38 -1.10
N ALA A 386 1.40 -2.27 -0.99
CA ALA A 386 0.27 -2.37 -1.90
C ALA A 386 -1.04 -2.06 -1.17
N GLY A 387 -2.02 -1.50 -1.87
CA GLY A 387 -3.32 -1.22 -1.29
C GLY A 387 -4.40 -0.87 -2.30
N HIS A 388 -5.59 -0.59 -1.77
CA HIS A 388 -6.65 0.08 -2.51
C HIS A 388 -7.59 0.81 -1.53
N THR A 389 -8.18 1.92 -1.97
CA THR A 389 -9.25 2.62 -1.23
C THR A 389 -10.64 2.38 -1.82
N GLY A 390 -11.70 2.53 -1.03
CA GLY A 390 -13.09 2.52 -1.48
C GLY A 390 -13.78 3.87 -1.23
N PHE A 391 -14.72 4.23 -2.10
CA PHE A 391 -15.44 5.49 -2.02
C PHE A 391 -16.25 5.64 -0.71
N THR A 392 -16.86 4.55 -0.26
CA THR A 392 -17.64 4.40 0.98
C THR A 392 -16.84 4.56 2.27
N GLY A 393 -15.52 4.74 2.21
CA GLY A 393 -14.66 4.97 3.38
C GLY A 393 -13.78 3.77 3.74
N THR A 394 -13.84 2.70 2.96
CA THR A 394 -13.04 1.47 3.15
C THR A 394 -11.61 1.61 2.62
N SER A 395 -10.66 0.83 3.14
CA SER A 395 -9.32 0.66 2.57
C SER A 395 -8.62 -0.57 3.12
N LEU A 396 -7.72 -1.13 2.31
CA LEU A 396 -6.84 -2.23 2.65
C LEU A 396 -5.41 -1.84 2.25
N VAL A 397 -4.44 -2.05 3.16
CA VAL A 397 -3.01 -1.80 2.94
C VAL A 397 -2.21 -3.01 3.43
N LEU A 398 -1.25 -3.48 2.64
CA LEU A 398 -0.30 -4.54 2.99
C LEU A 398 1.14 -4.04 2.76
N ASP A 399 2.03 -4.28 3.73
CA ASP A 399 3.46 -4.02 3.59
C ASP A 399 4.26 -5.33 3.75
N PRO A 400 4.70 -5.96 2.63
CA PRO A 400 5.54 -7.15 2.65
C PRO A 400 6.90 -6.95 3.32
N THR A 401 7.42 -5.72 3.40
CA THR A 401 8.74 -5.44 4.01
C THR A 401 8.71 -5.56 5.53
N THR A 402 7.56 -5.28 6.15
CA THR A 402 7.37 -5.44 7.60
C THR A 402 6.46 -6.62 7.96
N ASP A 403 5.85 -7.28 6.97
CA ASP A 403 4.83 -8.33 7.12
C ASP A 403 3.57 -7.83 7.87
N THR A 404 3.20 -6.56 7.67
CA THR A 404 2.04 -5.91 8.30
C THR A 404 0.87 -5.72 7.35
N PHE A 405 -0.33 -5.61 7.91
CA PHE A 405 -1.55 -5.31 7.19
C PHE A 405 -2.48 -4.42 8.02
N LEU A 406 -3.18 -3.51 7.35
CA LEU A 406 -4.18 -2.61 7.90
C LEU A 406 -5.46 -2.66 7.07
N ILE A 407 -6.58 -2.79 7.74
CA ILE A 407 -7.92 -2.67 7.17
C ILE A 407 -8.67 -1.61 7.96
N VAL A 408 -9.26 -0.65 7.25
CA VAL A 408 -10.15 0.37 7.78
C VAL A 408 -11.44 0.28 6.98
N LEU A 409 -12.56 -0.09 7.62
CA LEU A 409 -13.87 -0.12 6.98
C LEU A 409 -14.77 0.92 7.60
N GLY A 410 -14.86 2.10 6.98
CA GLY A 410 -15.79 3.17 7.38
C GLY A 410 -17.06 3.22 6.51
N ASN A 411 -18.05 3.99 6.97
CA ASN A 411 -19.23 4.42 6.20
C ASN A 411 -19.19 5.94 5.94
N SER A 412 -18.14 6.40 5.24
CA SER A 412 -17.82 7.83 5.06
C SER A 412 -18.80 8.64 4.19
N VAL A 413 -19.76 7.96 3.57
CA VAL A 413 -20.82 8.60 2.78
C VAL A 413 -22.16 8.60 3.53
N HIS A 414 -22.15 8.31 4.85
CA HIS A 414 -23.33 8.33 5.72
C HIS A 414 -23.44 9.65 6.48
N PRO A 415 -24.42 10.54 6.16
CA PRO A 415 -25.58 10.32 5.31
C PRO A 415 -25.41 10.74 3.84
N VAL A 416 -24.36 11.48 3.49
CA VAL A 416 -24.19 12.08 2.15
C VAL A 416 -22.73 12.03 1.67
N ARG A 417 -22.53 11.79 0.38
CA ARG A 417 -21.19 11.59 -0.23
C ARG A 417 -20.25 12.80 -0.20
N ASN A 418 -20.76 14.01 0.05
CA ASN A 418 -19.98 15.26 -0.03
C ASN A 418 -19.37 15.71 1.30
N TRP A 419 -19.68 15.05 2.42
CA TRP A 419 -19.11 15.37 3.74
C TRP A 419 -17.66 14.94 3.89
N ARG A 420 -17.30 13.78 3.32
CA ARG A 420 -15.93 13.28 3.30
C ARG A 420 -15.06 14.11 2.36
N SER A 421 -13.87 14.47 2.83
CA SER A 421 -12.76 14.91 1.98
C SER A 421 -11.49 14.09 2.27
N GLY A 422 -10.69 13.84 1.22
CA GLY A 422 -9.39 13.17 1.30
C GLY A 422 -9.40 11.78 1.97
N SER A 423 -8.26 11.47 2.62
CA SER A 423 -7.95 10.17 3.22
C SER A 423 -7.33 10.29 4.63
N ALA A 424 -7.50 11.43 5.31
CA ALA A 424 -6.86 11.73 6.59
C ALA A 424 -6.91 10.61 7.66
N PRO A 425 -8.05 9.96 7.99
CA PRO A 425 -8.06 8.84 8.93
C PRO A 425 -7.27 7.62 8.45
N ARG A 426 -7.18 7.38 7.13
CA ARG A 426 -6.34 6.29 6.57
C ARG A 426 -4.86 6.60 6.77
N VAL A 427 -4.44 7.83 6.45
CA VAL A 427 -3.07 8.30 6.65
C VAL A 427 -2.67 8.23 8.13
N ALA A 428 -3.52 8.70 9.04
CA ALA A 428 -3.26 8.65 10.49
C ALA A 428 -3.09 7.20 10.96
N THR A 429 -4.08 6.34 10.70
CA THR A 429 -4.05 4.95 11.16
C THR A 429 -2.92 4.11 10.56
N ALA A 430 -2.56 4.34 9.30
CA ALA A 430 -1.43 3.68 8.67
C ALA A 430 -0.09 4.20 9.22
N THR A 431 0.04 5.51 9.43
CA THR A 431 1.24 6.11 10.03
C THR A 431 1.48 5.59 11.45
N ASP A 432 0.45 5.43 12.27
CA ASP A 432 0.56 4.78 13.58
C ASP A 432 0.96 3.30 13.50
N LEU A 433 0.38 2.51 12.58
CA LEU A 433 0.78 1.11 12.41
C LEU A 433 2.24 0.98 11.95
N ALA A 434 2.68 1.85 11.04
CA ALA A 434 4.07 1.90 10.60
C ALA A 434 5.01 2.26 11.76
N ARG A 435 4.65 3.24 12.60
CA ARG A 435 5.40 3.59 13.81
C ARG A 435 5.40 2.46 14.84
N ALA A 436 4.33 1.66 14.91
CA ALA A 436 4.24 0.51 15.80
C ALA A 436 5.26 -0.61 15.47
N VAL A 437 5.83 -0.66 14.26
CA VAL A 437 6.93 -1.59 13.93
C VAL A 437 8.24 -1.04 14.50
N PRO A 438 8.87 -1.68 15.51
CA PRO A 438 10.04 -1.10 16.18
C PRO A 438 11.28 -1.00 15.27
N VAL A 439 12.02 0.12 15.34
CA VAL A 439 13.37 0.25 14.76
C VAL A 439 14.38 0.03 15.87
N ARG A 440 14.80 -1.23 16.05
CA ARG A 440 15.79 -1.57 17.08
C ARG A 440 17.11 -0.83 16.83
N PRO A 441 17.72 -0.18 17.85
CA PRO A 441 19.03 0.44 17.75
C PRO A 441 20.09 -0.51 17.18
N ALA A 442 21.01 0.03 16.39
CA ALA A 442 22.17 -0.69 15.88
C ALA A 442 23.21 -0.95 16.98
N HIS A 443 23.30 -0.06 17.98
CA HIS A 443 24.21 -0.13 19.10
C HIS A 443 23.51 0.18 20.43
N GLY A 444 24.05 -0.37 21.53
CA GLY A 444 23.61 0.00 22.87
C GLY A 444 22.14 -0.31 23.19
N ARG A 445 21.42 0.69 23.69
CA ARG A 445 20.01 0.58 24.16
C ARG A 445 19.06 1.57 23.49
N THR A 446 19.59 2.58 22.80
CA THR A 446 18.82 3.70 22.26
C THR A 446 19.48 4.25 21.02
N ALA A 447 18.68 4.70 20.06
CA ALA A 447 19.11 5.51 18.93
C ALA A 447 18.41 6.88 18.98
N TRP A 448 19.00 7.93 18.42
CA TRP A 448 18.31 9.19 18.22
C TRP A 448 17.29 9.05 17.09
N PHE A 449 16.05 9.43 17.33
CA PHE A 449 14.95 9.41 16.37
C PHE A 449 14.47 10.84 16.09
N SER A 450 14.25 11.18 14.82
CA SER A 450 13.86 12.52 14.37
C SER A 450 12.42 12.92 14.68
N GLY A 451 11.57 11.96 15.04
CA GLY A 451 10.11 12.14 14.99
C GLY A 451 9.53 11.98 13.58
N MET A 452 8.20 12.00 13.52
CA MET A 452 7.36 11.85 12.30
C MET A 452 6.30 12.95 12.22
N ALA A 453 6.55 14.13 12.79
CA ALA A 453 5.62 15.26 12.68
C ALA A 453 5.78 15.94 11.32
N SER A 454 4.68 16.19 10.61
CA SER A 454 4.67 17.08 9.44
C SER A 454 4.91 18.55 9.83
N ALA A 455 5.16 19.38 8.82
CA ALA A 455 5.40 20.82 8.90
C ALA A 455 6.48 21.25 9.92
N THR A 456 7.52 20.44 10.12
CA THR A 456 8.51 20.63 11.17
C THR A 456 9.95 20.70 10.66
N THR A 457 10.85 21.12 11.55
CA THR A 457 12.30 20.94 11.37
C THR A 457 12.91 20.54 12.70
N ALA A 458 13.47 19.34 12.75
CA ALA A 458 14.10 18.75 13.93
C ALA A 458 15.63 18.71 13.75
N THR A 459 16.39 19.12 14.77
CA THR A 459 17.86 19.13 14.74
C THR A 459 18.50 18.31 15.85
N LEU A 460 19.61 17.65 15.51
CA LEU A 460 20.49 16.91 16.42
C LEU A 460 21.91 17.43 16.24
N THR A 461 22.41 18.22 17.18
CA THR A 461 23.66 19.00 17.03
C THR A 461 24.72 18.51 18.01
N LEU A 462 25.90 18.19 17.50
CA LEU A 462 27.07 17.85 18.31
C LEU A 462 27.72 19.10 18.91
N PRO A 463 28.42 19.00 20.06
CA PRO A 463 29.27 20.09 20.52
C PRO A 463 30.33 20.44 19.47
N ALA A 464 30.85 21.67 19.51
CA ALA A 464 31.92 22.07 18.60
C ALA A 464 33.20 21.24 18.84
N LEU A 465 33.83 20.79 17.75
CA LEU A 465 34.97 19.88 17.76
C LEU A 465 36.18 20.52 17.06
N ALA A 466 37.32 20.54 17.75
CA ALA A 466 38.59 20.98 17.16
C ALA A 466 39.30 19.80 16.46
N MET A 467 39.44 19.89 15.13
CA MET A 467 40.03 18.85 14.29
C MET A 467 41.28 19.37 13.58
N SER A 468 42.43 18.71 13.76
CA SER A 468 43.73 19.18 13.25
C SER A 468 44.50 18.16 12.42
N SER A 469 44.10 16.89 12.39
CA SER A 469 44.75 15.85 11.61
C SER A 469 44.46 15.95 10.10
N ASP A 470 45.16 15.13 9.31
CA ASP A 470 44.92 15.06 7.87
C ASP A 470 43.60 14.37 7.48
N ARG A 471 43.01 13.55 8.38
CA ARG A 471 41.87 12.67 8.07
C ARG A 471 40.81 12.68 9.19
N PRO A 472 40.18 13.83 9.49
CA PRO A 472 39.05 13.86 10.40
C PRO A 472 37.81 13.24 9.74
N ARG A 473 37.09 12.38 10.46
CA ARG A 473 35.91 11.68 9.95
C ARG A 473 34.83 11.51 10.99
N LEU A 474 33.59 11.67 10.55
CA LEU A 474 32.38 11.26 11.26
C LEU A 474 31.97 9.86 10.77
N GLN A 475 31.62 8.98 11.70
CA GLN A 475 31.03 7.68 11.43
C GLN A 475 29.84 7.46 12.37
N CYS A 476 28.75 6.88 11.86
CA CYS A 476 27.60 6.44 12.64
C CYS A 476 26.84 5.33 11.90
N ALA A 477 25.84 4.73 12.55
CA ALA A 477 24.75 4.04 11.89
C ALA A 477 23.63 5.05 11.57
N LEU A 478 23.08 4.96 10.36
CA LEU A 478 21.99 5.79 9.86
C LEU A 478 20.88 4.89 9.30
N TRP A 479 19.64 5.22 9.63
CA TRP A 479 18.42 4.61 9.09
C TRP A 479 17.46 5.73 8.70
N TRP A 480 16.77 5.62 7.57
CA TRP A 480 15.74 6.60 7.19
C TRP A 480 14.64 6.01 6.33
N ASP A 481 13.46 6.60 6.42
CA ASP A 481 12.34 6.32 5.55
C ASP A 481 11.49 7.59 5.56
N THR A 482 11.54 8.39 4.50
CA THR A 482 10.96 9.75 4.45
C THR A 482 10.09 9.89 3.21
N GLU A 483 9.21 10.89 3.13
CA GLU A 483 8.50 11.13 1.88
C GLU A 483 9.50 11.46 0.75
N PRO A 484 9.51 10.71 -0.38
CA PRO A 484 10.50 10.90 -1.44
C PRO A 484 10.40 12.28 -2.10
N GLY A 485 11.48 13.06 -2.04
CA GLY A 485 11.57 14.35 -2.72
C GLY A 485 10.84 15.51 -2.01
N SER A 486 10.06 15.22 -0.96
CA SER A 486 9.41 16.21 -0.09
C SER A 486 10.18 16.36 1.24
N ASP A 487 10.39 15.24 1.94
CA ASP A 487 11.09 15.20 3.22
C ASP A 487 12.59 14.93 3.02
N PHE A 488 13.44 15.62 3.78
CA PHE A 488 14.90 15.46 3.69
C PHE A 488 15.58 15.42 5.06
N LEU A 489 16.50 14.47 5.21
CA LEU A 489 17.53 14.47 6.24
C LEU A 489 18.81 15.07 5.68
N PHE A 490 19.32 16.11 6.32
CA PHE A 490 20.61 16.75 6.00
C PHE A 490 21.64 16.44 7.08
N LEU A 491 22.89 16.20 6.67
CA LEU A 491 24.08 16.30 7.50
C LEU A 491 24.79 17.61 7.15
N GLU A 492 25.01 18.45 8.15
CA GLU A 492 25.50 19.82 7.98
C GLU A 492 26.65 20.10 8.95
N ALA A 493 27.56 20.98 8.53
CA ALA A 493 28.69 21.45 9.33
C ALA A 493 28.69 22.99 9.43
N SER A 494 29.06 23.50 10.59
CA SER A 494 29.25 24.94 10.86
C SER A 494 30.61 25.19 11.50
N ALA A 495 31.30 26.23 11.06
CA ALA A 495 32.61 26.65 11.60
C ALA A 495 32.59 28.12 12.11
N ASP A 496 31.41 28.65 12.38
CA ASP A 496 31.15 30.03 12.80
C ASP A 496 30.14 30.07 13.98
N GLY A 497 30.19 29.06 14.85
CA GLY A 497 29.34 28.97 16.05
C GLY A 497 27.88 28.59 15.78
N GLY A 498 27.58 28.01 14.62
CA GLY A 498 26.21 27.69 14.20
C GLY A 498 25.49 28.80 13.43
N THR A 499 26.20 29.88 13.06
CA THR A 499 25.64 31.03 12.33
C THR A 499 25.27 30.66 10.90
N SER A 500 26.17 29.95 10.21
CA SER A 500 25.91 29.36 8.89
C SER A 500 26.18 27.86 8.89
N TRP A 501 25.45 27.15 8.05
CA TRP A 501 25.51 25.69 7.92
C TRP A 501 25.77 25.33 6.47
N GLN A 502 26.79 24.51 6.24
CA GLN A 502 27.18 24.00 4.93
C GLN A 502 26.88 22.50 4.85
N PRO A 503 26.45 21.96 3.71
CA PRO A 503 26.30 20.52 3.56
C PRO A 503 27.61 19.78 3.82
N ALA A 504 27.53 18.65 4.54
CA ALA A 504 28.64 17.75 4.77
C ALA A 504 28.42 16.46 3.97
N PRO A 505 29.15 16.25 2.86
CA PRO A 505 29.02 15.06 2.04
C PRO A 505 29.31 13.77 2.82
N PHE A 506 28.52 12.73 2.57
CA PHE A 506 28.71 11.43 3.22
C PHE A 506 28.46 10.27 2.27
N THR A 507 28.87 9.08 2.68
CA THR A 507 28.62 7.81 1.99
C THR A 507 27.87 6.87 2.91
N THR A 508 26.83 6.20 2.43
CA THR A 508 26.10 5.15 3.15
C THR A 508 26.41 3.77 2.59
N THR A 509 26.41 2.74 3.43
CA THR A 509 26.55 1.34 2.98
C THR A 509 25.70 0.42 3.87
N ALA A 510 24.71 -0.25 3.27
CA ALA A 510 23.97 -1.33 3.91
C ALA A 510 24.69 -2.68 3.75
N LYS A 511 24.32 -3.66 4.57
CA LYS A 511 24.94 -4.99 4.56
C LYS A 511 24.60 -5.74 3.26
N GLY A 512 25.59 -5.89 2.38
CA GLY A 512 25.44 -6.60 1.10
C GLY A 512 25.06 -5.71 -0.08
N GLU A 513 24.99 -4.39 0.12
CA GLU A 513 24.78 -3.40 -0.94
C GLU A 513 26.08 -2.64 -1.26
N GLU A 514 26.13 -2.04 -2.46
CA GLU A 514 27.18 -1.10 -2.82
C GLU A 514 27.05 0.22 -2.05
N ALA A 515 28.18 0.92 -1.92
CA ALA A 515 28.24 2.19 -1.21
C ALA A 515 27.57 3.31 -2.05
N ARG A 516 26.64 4.07 -1.45
CA ARG A 516 25.93 5.17 -2.10
C ARG A 516 26.46 6.51 -1.59
N THR A 517 26.82 7.41 -2.50
CA THR A 517 27.38 8.74 -2.17
C THR A 517 26.29 9.81 -2.15
N HIS A 518 26.31 10.67 -1.12
CA HIS A 518 25.37 11.78 -0.91
C HIS A 518 26.13 13.12 -0.96
N PRO A 519 26.50 13.61 -2.17
CA PRO A 519 27.34 14.80 -2.32
C PRO A 519 26.67 16.10 -1.86
N ALA A 520 25.33 16.14 -1.86
CA ALA A 520 24.55 17.26 -1.34
C ALA A 520 24.41 17.24 0.19
N GLY A 521 25.07 16.31 0.90
CA GLY A 521 24.95 16.14 2.34
C GLY A 521 23.53 15.82 2.80
N SER A 522 22.71 15.17 1.96
CA SER A 522 21.32 14.87 2.27
C SER A 522 20.84 13.52 1.74
N ALA A 523 19.83 12.96 2.39
CA ALA A 523 19.11 11.75 1.99
C ALA A 523 17.59 11.96 2.13
N SER A 524 16.82 11.24 1.31
CA SER A 524 15.36 11.26 1.24
C SER A 524 14.85 9.89 0.80
N GLY A 525 13.54 9.64 0.91
CA GLY A 525 12.87 8.42 0.46
C GLY A 525 13.19 7.19 1.31
N TRP A 526 13.08 6.02 0.70
CA TRP A 526 13.19 4.72 1.37
C TRP A 526 14.63 4.18 1.38
N SER A 527 15.19 3.96 2.58
CA SER A 527 16.54 3.36 2.75
C SER A 527 16.60 1.84 2.67
N GLY A 528 15.47 1.17 2.37
CA GLY A 528 15.31 -0.27 2.59
C GLY A 528 14.82 -0.64 4.00
N ARG A 529 14.58 0.35 4.88
CA ARG A 529 14.28 0.17 6.32
C ARG A 529 15.35 -0.65 7.06
N VAL A 530 16.62 -0.52 6.64
CA VAL A 530 17.79 -1.16 7.25
C VAL A 530 18.80 -0.14 7.75
N TRP A 531 19.66 -0.53 8.68
CA TRP A 531 20.77 0.30 9.14
C TRP A 531 21.89 0.33 8.10
N HIS A 532 22.27 1.53 7.69
CA HIS A 532 23.45 1.82 6.87
C HIS A 532 24.60 2.29 7.77
N ARG A 533 25.85 1.93 7.44
CA ARG A 533 27.00 2.67 7.97
C ARG A 533 27.17 3.96 7.20
N LEU A 534 27.16 5.10 7.89
CA LEU A 534 27.54 6.40 7.35
C LEU A 534 29.03 6.67 7.61
N ASP A 535 29.73 7.19 6.60
CA ASP A 535 31.11 7.71 6.69
C ASP A 535 31.16 9.08 6.00
N ALA A 536 31.63 10.11 6.69
CA ALA A 536 31.76 11.47 6.16
C ALA A 536 33.19 12.00 6.39
N ASP A 537 33.83 12.47 5.33
CA ASP A 537 35.14 13.13 5.37
C ASP A 537 34.97 14.60 5.76
N LEU A 538 35.64 15.01 6.84
CA LEU A 538 35.55 16.35 7.40
C LEU A 538 36.78 17.21 7.07
N ALA A 539 37.66 16.75 6.17
CA ALA A 539 38.91 17.45 5.83
C ALA A 539 38.70 18.89 5.35
N ALA A 540 37.55 19.22 4.75
CA ALA A 540 37.19 20.57 4.32
C ALA A 540 37.11 21.60 5.47
N TRP A 541 36.94 21.15 6.72
CA TRP A 541 36.89 22.02 7.91
C TRP A 541 38.09 21.85 8.85
N ARG A 542 39.19 21.23 8.37
CA ARG A 542 40.43 21.08 9.14
C ARG A 542 40.96 22.44 9.63
N GLY A 543 41.47 22.46 10.86
CA GLY A 543 42.05 23.66 11.47
C GLY A 543 41.02 24.67 11.98
N LYS A 544 39.74 24.32 11.93
CA LYS A 544 38.63 25.09 12.52
C LYS A 544 38.03 24.32 13.69
N GLU A 545 37.29 25.03 14.54
CA GLU A 545 36.37 24.43 15.48
C GLU A 545 35.02 24.27 14.79
N VAL A 546 34.45 23.05 14.81
CA VAL A 546 33.35 22.68 13.91
C VAL A 546 32.21 22.02 14.69
N ALA A 547 31.00 22.57 14.57
CA ALA A 547 29.78 21.90 15.00
C ALA A 547 29.22 21.07 13.83
N LEU A 548 28.74 19.86 14.12
CA LEU A 548 28.08 18.98 13.15
C LEU A 548 26.62 18.79 13.56
N ARG A 549 25.72 18.68 12.59
CA ARG A 549 24.28 18.58 12.84
C ARG A 549 23.57 17.69 11.84
N TRP A 550 22.65 16.86 12.33
CA TRP A 550 21.57 16.32 11.51
C TRP A 550 20.37 17.26 11.58
N ARG A 551 19.80 17.61 10.43
CA ARG A 551 18.57 18.39 10.31
C ARG A 551 17.57 17.57 9.50
N TYR A 552 16.47 17.15 10.12
CA TYR A 552 15.33 16.57 9.43
C TYR A 552 14.31 17.66 9.18
N ALA A 553 13.86 17.84 7.95
CA ALA A 553 12.85 18.81 7.57
C ALA A 553 11.75 18.12 6.75
N THR A 554 10.49 18.41 7.09
CA THR A 554 9.32 17.80 6.46
C THR A 554 8.44 18.82 5.75
N ASP A 555 7.67 18.35 4.79
CA ASP A 555 6.62 19.12 4.13
C ASP A 555 5.32 19.17 4.98
N GLN A 556 4.20 19.70 4.47
CA GLN A 556 2.92 19.80 5.19
C GLN A 556 1.96 18.62 4.97
N LEU A 557 2.17 17.77 3.98
CA LEU A 557 1.21 16.81 3.46
C LEU A 557 1.35 15.45 4.13
N TYR A 558 2.50 14.81 3.98
CA TYR A 558 2.74 13.45 4.43
C TYR A 558 4.05 13.36 5.21
N VAL A 559 4.39 12.14 5.63
CA VAL A 559 5.66 11.79 6.25
C VAL A 559 5.96 10.33 5.96
N GLY A 560 7.24 10.01 5.86
CA GLY A 560 7.69 8.63 6.07
C GLY A 560 7.75 8.29 7.57
N ARG A 561 8.60 7.34 7.92
CA ARG A 561 8.91 6.96 9.31
C ARG A 561 10.04 7.78 9.96
N GLY A 562 10.49 8.85 9.31
CA GLY A 562 11.57 9.71 9.79
C GLY A 562 12.95 9.09 9.64
N ALA A 563 13.90 9.56 10.46
CA ALA A 563 15.28 9.12 10.47
C ALA A 563 15.74 8.73 11.89
N TYR A 564 16.68 7.78 11.94
CA TYR A 564 17.37 7.39 13.16
C TYR A 564 18.89 7.44 12.98
N VAL A 565 19.60 7.94 14.00
CA VAL A 565 21.07 8.04 14.05
C VAL A 565 21.57 7.39 15.34
N ASP A 566 22.62 6.59 15.24
CA ASP A 566 23.12 5.76 16.36
C ASP A 566 24.64 5.55 16.27
N GLY A 567 25.33 5.46 17.41
CA GLY A 567 26.76 5.19 17.50
C GLY A 567 27.62 6.31 16.92
N ILE A 568 27.24 7.57 17.17
CA ILE A 568 27.91 8.74 16.62
C ILE A 568 29.35 8.84 17.14
N ARG A 569 30.31 8.78 16.22
CA ARG A 569 31.73 8.88 16.54
C ARG A 569 32.46 9.82 15.57
N VAL A 570 33.20 10.77 16.13
CA VAL A 570 34.09 11.64 15.36
C VAL A 570 35.54 11.35 15.74
N THR A 571 36.34 11.08 14.71
CA THR A 571 37.77 10.79 14.81
C THR A 571 38.58 11.87 14.12
N ASP A 572 39.75 12.15 14.67
CA ASP A 572 40.74 13.08 14.16
C ASP A 572 42.06 12.31 14.03
N GLY A 573 42.22 11.63 12.89
CA GLY A 573 43.27 10.64 12.68
C GLY A 573 43.04 9.42 13.57
N HIS A 574 43.96 9.15 14.48
CA HIS A 574 43.82 8.07 15.47
C HIS A 574 43.12 8.50 16.78
N ARG A 575 42.95 9.81 17.00
CA ARG A 575 42.30 10.35 18.20
C ARG A 575 40.78 10.33 18.03
N THR A 576 40.04 9.85 19.01
CA THR A 576 38.57 9.97 19.02
C THR A 576 38.17 11.23 19.79
N VAL A 577 37.68 12.25 19.08
CA VAL A 577 37.33 13.58 19.63
C VAL A 577 35.88 13.67 20.11
N PHE A 578 35.02 12.79 19.61
CA PHE A 578 33.66 12.60 20.11
C PHE A 578 33.27 11.12 19.98
N ASP A 579 32.63 10.55 20.99
CA ASP A 579 32.14 9.17 20.99
C ASP A 579 30.88 9.07 21.85
N GLU A 580 29.72 8.90 21.22
CA GLU A 580 28.42 8.84 21.88
C GLU A 580 28.34 7.75 22.96
N SER A 581 29.13 6.68 22.87
CA SER A 581 29.18 5.65 23.92
C SER A 581 29.69 6.17 25.27
N ARG A 582 30.32 7.36 25.30
CA ARG A 582 30.78 8.05 26.51
C ARG A 582 29.69 8.99 27.00
N ALA A 583 29.20 8.76 28.22
CA ALA A 583 28.15 9.59 28.83
C ALA A 583 28.49 11.11 28.84
N ALA A 584 29.75 11.49 29.00
CA ALA A 584 30.21 12.88 28.98
C ALA A 584 30.24 13.53 27.56
N ASP A 585 30.23 12.71 26.50
CA ASP A 585 30.10 13.18 25.12
C ASP A 585 28.61 13.25 24.74
N ALA A 586 27.85 12.18 25.02
CA ALA A 586 26.41 12.13 24.75
C ALA A 586 25.62 13.26 25.45
N ALA A 587 25.97 13.58 26.70
CA ALA A 587 25.33 14.67 27.45
C ALA A 587 25.58 16.08 26.88
N ARG A 588 26.46 16.22 25.87
CA ARG A 588 26.74 17.49 25.17
C ARG A 588 25.98 17.63 23.84
N ILE A 589 25.23 16.60 23.42
CA ILE A 589 24.38 16.65 22.22
C ILE A 589 23.17 17.56 22.50
N GLN A 590 22.90 18.49 21.59
CA GLN A 590 21.72 19.36 21.64
C GLN A 590 20.67 18.86 20.65
N ALA A 591 19.53 18.41 21.18
CA ALA A 591 18.41 17.90 20.39
C ALA A 591 17.21 18.86 20.45
N THR A 592 16.63 19.16 19.28
CA THR A 592 15.35 19.87 19.13
C THR A 592 14.46 19.04 18.22
N GLY A 593 13.33 18.55 18.71
CA GLY A 593 12.45 17.61 17.99
C GLY A 593 12.96 16.17 17.93
N TRP A 594 14.29 15.95 17.92
CA TRP A 594 14.87 14.61 18.09
C TRP A 594 14.75 14.11 19.53
N ALA A 595 14.56 12.80 19.70
CA ALA A 595 14.47 12.14 21.00
C ALA A 595 15.16 10.76 20.99
N PRO A 596 15.66 10.26 22.13
CA PRO A 596 16.14 8.89 22.22
C PRO A 596 14.95 7.90 22.13
N SER A 597 15.03 6.97 21.19
CA SER A 597 14.09 5.85 21.01
C SER A 597 14.72 4.55 21.54
N ALA A 598 13.90 3.71 22.16
CA ALA A 598 14.27 2.42 22.77
C ALA A 598 13.36 1.27 22.27
N ASP A 599 13.00 1.34 20.98
CA ASP A 599 12.01 0.49 20.28
C ASP A 599 12.28 -1.03 20.29
#